data_AF-A0A945QFL7-F1
#
_entry.id   AF-A0A945QFL7-F1
#
_cell.length_a   1.000
_cell.length_b   1.000
_cell.length_c   1.000
_cell.angle_alpha   90.00
_cell.angle_beta   90.00
_cell.angle_gamma   90.00
#
_symmetry.space_group_name_H-M   'P 1'
#
loop_
_entity.id
_entity.type
_entity.pdbx_description
1 polymer ?
#
loop_
_entity_poly.entity_id
_entity_poly.type
_entity_poly.pdbx_seq_one_letter_code
_entity_poly.pdbx_strand_id
1 'polypeptide(L)'
;MQDFSPPYGEIEEISPLIRRITAPNPSLYTFKGTGTYIIGRGDVAVIDPGPNMSTHHDAIITELGDEKITHILVTHNHKDHSPGARPLATSSGAKIYAFDVGNQLYSAEEAEEGLDKDFFPDVILKNNDEIKSNNWTIDVVHTPGHLSNHICFGLREEKALFTGDHVMGWSTTLISPPDGSMQDYYNSLNMMMTRDDKRYYPTHGLPIENPLSFIKNTLEHRLSRDQEIMHALEGQRYSIKDLIGIVYPNLNKNLHDAARRTILAHLIRLVALGELESDGQPSESSIYYRKQ
;
A
#
# COMPACT_ATOMS: atom_id res chain seq x y z
N MET A 1 19.76 -2.62 -8.24
CA MET A 1 18.37 -3.10 -8.36
C MET A 1 18.41 -4.37 -9.18
N GLN A 2 17.78 -5.45 -8.71
CA GLN A 2 17.51 -6.59 -9.60
C GLN A 2 16.69 -6.09 -10.79
N ASP A 3 16.97 -6.63 -11.98
CA ASP A 3 16.20 -6.34 -13.18
C ASP A 3 14.81 -6.98 -13.03
N PHE A 4 13.80 -6.17 -12.71
CA PHE A 4 12.41 -6.59 -12.68
C PHE A 4 11.75 -6.12 -13.96
N SER A 5 11.42 -7.08 -14.83
CA SER A 5 10.83 -6.84 -16.14
C SER A 5 9.66 -7.82 -16.32
N PRO A 6 8.50 -7.56 -15.67
CA PRO A 6 7.33 -8.43 -15.78
C PRO A 6 6.75 -8.37 -17.19
N PRO A 7 6.28 -9.49 -17.76
CA PRO A 7 5.44 -9.46 -18.94
C PRO A 7 4.12 -8.76 -18.61
N TYR A 8 3.67 -7.88 -19.51
CA TYR A 8 2.39 -7.21 -19.35
C TYR A 8 1.27 -8.00 -20.00
N GLY A 9 0.15 -8.14 -19.28
CA GLY A 9 -1.02 -8.84 -19.81
C GLY A 9 -0.86 -10.37 -19.97
N GLU A 10 0.20 -10.95 -19.43
CA GLU A 10 0.44 -12.40 -19.42
C GLU A 10 0.48 -12.90 -17.98
N ILE A 11 -0.08 -14.09 -17.74
CA ILE A 11 0.00 -14.74 -16.43
C ILE A 11 1.41 -15.31 -16.20
N GLU A 12 2.02 -14.87 -15.11
CA GLU A 12 3.22 -15.48 -14.53
C GLU A 12 2.84 -16.47 -13.43
N GLU A 13 3.33 -17.70 -13.55
CA GLU A 13 3.26 -18.71 -12.49
C GLU A 13 4.28 -18.40 -11.39
N ILE A 14 3.80 -18.02 -10.21
CA ILE A 14 4.66 -17.67 -9.07
C ILE A 14 4.86 -18.87 -8.14
N SER A 15 3.81 -19.67 -7.97
CA SER A 15 3.73 -20.82 -7.06
C SER A 15 2.47 -21.64 -7.40
N PRO A 16 2.27 -22.84 -6.81
CA PRO A 16 1.11 -23.67 -7.11
C PRO A 16 -0.25 -22.96 -6.98
N LEU A 17 -0.43 -22.06 -6.01
CA LEU A 17 -1.69 -21.33 -5.82
C LEU A 17 -1.63 -19.87 -6.25
N ILE A 18 -0.46 -19.29 -6.51
CA ILE A 18 -0.32 -17.86 -6.81
C ILE A 18 0.16 -17.67 -8.25
N ARG A 19 -0.61 -16.86 -8.98
CA ARG A 19 -0.26 -16.33 -10.28
C ARG A 19 -0.26 -14.80 -10.22
N ARG A 20 0.47 -14.15 -11.13
CA ARG A 20 0.50 -12.69 -11.24
C ARG A 20 0.27 -12.27 -12.69
N ILE A 21 -0.47 -11.20 -12.90
CA ILE A 21 -0.58 -10.50 -14.18
C ILE A 21 -0.31 -9.01 -13.94
N THR A 22 0.59 -8.40 -14.70
CA THR A 22 1.00 -7.01 -14.47
C THR A 22 0.33 -6.07 -15.47
N ALA A 23 -0.34 -5.04 -14.95
CA ALA A 23 -0.94 -3.98 -15.76
C ALA A 23 0.16 -3.10 -16.42
N PRO A 24 0.00 -2.66 -17.68
CA PRO A 24 0.98 -1.83 -18.37
C PRO A 24 0.85 -0.35 -17.99
N ASN A 25 0.95 -0.03 -16.69
CA ASN A 25 0.81 1.31 -16.12
C ASN A 25 2.05 1.79 -15.34
N PRO A 26 3.27 1.72 -15.89
CA PRO A 26 4.49 2.12 -15.17
C PRO A 26 4.50 3.63 -14.84
N SER A 27 4.98 3.97 -13.64
CA SER A 27 5.11 5.35 -13.17
C SER A 27 6.11 5.45 -12.00
N LEU A 28 6.29 6.65 -11.46
CA LEU A 28 7.08 6.85 -10.23
C LEU A 28 6.45 6.22 -8.99
N TYR A 29 5.17 5.82 -9.03
CA TYR A 29 4.45 5.23 -7.90
C TYR A 29 4.19 3.73 -8.10
N THR A 30 3.92 3.33 -9.34
CA THR A 30 3.59 1.94 -9.70
C THR A 30 4.80 1.12 -10.15
N PHE A 31 6.00 1.73 -10.18
CA PHE A 31 7.24 1.13 -10.67
C PHE A 31 7.11 0.61 -12.12
N LYS A 32 7.05 -0.71 -12.31
CA LYS A 32 6.83 -1.34 -13.62
C LYS A 32 5.35 -1.55 -13.95
N GLY A 33 4.46 -1.36 -12.98
CA GLY A 33 3.03 -1.56 -13.12
C GLY A 33 2.42 -2.21 -11.89
N THR A 34 1.10 -2.20 -11.83
CA THR A 34 0.32 -2.83 -10.77
C THR A 34 0.29 -4.34 -11.00
N GLY A 35 0.79 -5.12 -10.04
CA GLY A 35 0.67 -6.57 -10.03
C GLY A 35 -0.68 -7.02 -9.50
N THR A 36 -1.53 -7.53 -10.38
CA THR A 36 -2.77 -8.22 -10.01
C THR A 36 -2.44 -9.68 -9.70
N TYR A 37 -2.84 -10.16 -8.52
CA TYR A 37 -2.60 -11.56 -8.13
C TYR A 37 -3.85 -12.43 -8.33
N ILE A 38 -3.65 -13.65 -8.78
CA ILE A 38 -4.70 -14.65 -8.97
C ILE A 38 -4.41 -15.82 -8.03
N ILE A 39 -5.38 -16.13 -7.17
CA ILE A 39 -5.27 -17.15 -6.12
C ILE A 39 -6.13 -18.36 -6.47
N GLY A 40 -5.51 -19.54 -6.42
CA GLY A 40 -6.18 -20.81 -6.64
C GLY A 40 -6.22 -21.26 -8.10
N ARG A 41 -6.97 -22.35 -8.32
CA ARG A 41 -7.27 -22.93 -9.63
C ARG A 41 -8.75 -23.33 -9.72
N GLY A 42 -9.34 -23.21 -10.90
CA GLY A 42 -10.77 -23.45 -11.14
C GLY A 42 -11.59 -22.28 -10.62
N ASP A 43 -11.90 -22.27 -9.32
CA ASP A 43 -12.50 -21.12 -8.64
C ASP A 43 -11.41 -20.24 -8.03
N VAL A 44 -11.25 -19.02 -8.55
CA VAL A 44 -10.14 -18.13 -8.20
C VAL A 44 -10.57 -16.86 -7.48
N ALA A 45 -9.67 -16.30 -6.68
CA ALA A 45 -9.73 -14.91 -6.23
C ALA A 45 -8.77 -14.04 -7.04
N VAL A 46 -9.16 -12.80 -7.32
CA VAL A 46 -8.30 -11.78 -7.95
C VAL A 46 -8.04 -10.67 -6.93
N ILE A 47 -6.78 -10.41 -6.61
CA ILE A 47 -6.34 -9.34 -5.71
C ILE A 47 -5.86 -8.15 -6.53
N ASP A 48 -6.39 -6.96 -6.26
CA ASP A 48 -6.07 -5.69 -6.91
C ASP A 48 -6.13 -5.79 -8.44
N PRO A 49 -7.34 -5.76 -9.03
CA PRO A 49 -7.56 -5.94 -10.47
C PRO A 49 -7.02 -4.80 -11.34
N GLY A 50 -6.33 -3.82 -10.74
CA GLY A 50 -5.57 -2.81 -11.44
C GLY A 50 -6.34 -1.52 -11.70
N PRO A 51 -5.72 -0.58 -12.44
CA PRO A 51 -6.43 0.57 -12.98
C PRO A 51 -7.56 0.12 -13.91
N ASN A 52 -8.54 1.00 -14.16
CA ASN A 52 -9.62 0.72 -15.10
C ASN A 52 -9.10 0.82 -16.55
N MET A 53 -8.40 -0.23 -16.98
CA MET A 53 -7.84 -0.39 -18.31
C MET A 53 -8.47 -1.61 -18.96
N SER A 54 -9.18 -1.41 -20.07
CA SER A 54 -9.83 -2.50 -20.78
C SER A 54 -8.84 -3.57 -21.22
N THR A 55 -7.63 -3.19 -21.66
CA THR A 55 -6.59 -4.13 -22.06
C THR A 55 -6.12 -5.04 -20.91
N HIS A 56 -6.09 -4.54 -19.67
CA HIS A 56 -5.72 -5.34 -18.50
C HIS A 56 -6.88 -6.24 -18.05
N HIS A 57 -8.10 -5.69 -18.07
CA HIS A 57 -9.32 -6.47 -17.81
C HIS A 57 -9.48 -7.63 -18.78
N ASP A 58 -9.34 -7.38 -20.08
CA ASP A 58 -9.42 -8.39 -21.14
C ASP A 58 -8.32 -9.45 -20.98
N ALA A 59 -7.10 -9.04 -20.58
CA ALA A 59 -6.00 -9.95 -20.34
C ALA A 59 -6.28 -10.89 -19.14
N ILE A 60 -6.79 -10.37 -18.01
CA ILE A 60 -7.20 -11.20 -16.87
C ILE A 60 -8.21 -12.27 -17.31
N ILE A 61 -9.26 -11.87 -18.04
CA ILE A 61 -10.31 -12.79 -18.48
C ILE A 61 -9.77 -13.81 -19.49
N THR A 62 -8.98 -13.37 -20.47
CA THR A 62 -8.46 -14.24 -21.52
C THR A 62 -7.49 -15.28 -20.96
N GLU A 63 -6.57 -14.87 -20.10
CA GLU A 63 -5.55 -15.75 -19.53
C GLU A 63 -6.13 -16.76 -18.52
N LEU A 64 -7.25 -16.45 -17.87
CA LEU A 64 -7.95 -17.38 -16.98
C LEU A 64 -8.76 -18.45 -17.73
N GLY A 65 -9.12 -18.22 -19.00
CA GLY A 65 -9.87 -19.17 -19.81
C GLY A 65 -11.19 -19.58 -19.16
N ASP A 66 -11.34 -20.89 -18.88
CA ASP A 66 -12.56 -21.47 -18.29
C ASP A 66 -12.63 -21.34 -16.75
N GLU A 67 -11.61 -20.77 -16.10
CA GLU A 67 -11.62 -20.55 -14.66
C GLU A 67 -12.61 -19.45 -14.25
N LYS A 68 -13.23 -19.64 -13.09
CA LYS A 68 -14.25 -18.75 -12.56
C LYS A 68 -13.67 -17.83 -11.51
N ILE A 69 -13.73 -16.52 -11.75
CA ILE A 69 -13.50 -15.52 -10.72
C ILE A 69 -14.68 -15.56 -9.76
N THR A 70 -14.41 -15.87 -8.50
CA THR A 70 -15.43 -15.96 -7.44
C THR A 70 -15.32 -14.82 -6.43
N HIS A 71 -14.12 -14.26 -6.28
CA HIS A 71 -13.81 -13.20 -5.32
C HIS A 71 -12.91 -12.16 -5.98
N ILE A 72 -13.24 -10.89 -5.78
CA ILE A 72 -12.37 -9.76 -6.14
C ILE A 72 -12.00 -9.09 -4.83
N LEU A 73 -10.72 -9.10 -4.50
CA LEU A 73 -10.17 -8.60 -3.25
C LEU A 73 -9.42 -7.30 -3.55
N VAL A 74 -9.70 -6.23 -2.83
CA VAL A 74 -9.06 -4.94 -3.03
C VAL A 74 -8.36 -4.54 -1.73
N THR A 75 -7.05 -4.27 -1.82
CA THR A 75 -6.21 -3.91 -0.67
C THR A 75 -6.55 -2.52 -0.17
N HIS A 76 -6.74 -1.56 -1.08
CA HIS A 76 -7.12 -0.18 -0.81
C HIS A 76 -7.61 0.53 -2.08
N ASN A 77 -8.11 1.76 -1.94
CA ASN A 77 -8.81 2.49 -3.00
C ASN A 77 -7.93 3.50 -3.78
N HIS A 78 -6.64 3.23 -3.96
CA HIS A 78 -5.87 3.98 -4.95
C HIS A 78 -6.25 3.60 -6.38
N LYS A 79 -6.10 4.56 -7.30
CA LYS A 79 -6.59 4.46 -8.68
C LYS A 79 -5.92 3.38 -9.52
N ASP A 80 -4.78 2.87 -9.09
CA ASP A 80 -4.11 1.78 -9.76
C ASP A 80 -4.45 0.40 -9.16
N HIS A 81 -5.22 0.33 -8.06
CA HIS A 81 -5.66 -0.92 -7.43
C HIS A 81 -7.14 -1.22 -7.66
N SER A 82 -8.02 -0.28 -7.29
CA SER A 82 -9.47 -0.53 -7.17
C SER A 82 -10.32 -0.34 -8.41
N PRO A 83 -10.01 0.56 -9.38
CA PRO A 83 -10.97 0.88 -10.44
C PRO A 83 -11.30 -0.28 -11.39
N GLY A 84 -10.40 -1.26 -11.53
CA GLY A 84 -10.66 -2.48 -12.29
C GLY A 84 -11.68 -3.42 -11.63
N ALA A 85 -12.02 -3.22 -10.34
CA ALA A 85 -12.83 -4.17 -9.58
C ALA A 85 -14.29 -4.22 -10.02
N ARG A 86 -14.93 -3.06 -10.26
CA ARG A 86 -16.34 -3.02 -10.67
C ARG A 86 -16.57 -3.55 -12.09
N PRO A 87 -15.74 -3.21 -13.10
CA PRO A 87 -15.80 -3.86 -14.41
C PRO A 87 -15.61 -5.38 -14.33
N LEU A 88 -14.61 -5.85 -13.57
CA LEU A 88 -14.34 -7.27 -13.41
C LEU A 88 -15.49 -8.01 -12.69
N ALA A 89 -16.09 -7.39 -11.67
CA ALA A 89 -17.27 -7.92 -10.98
C ALA A 89 -18.47 -8.03 -11.93
N THR A 90 -18.66 -7.02 -12.79
CA THR A 90 -19.75 -7.00 -13.78
C THR A 90 -19.61 -8.12 -14.80
N SER A 91 -18.40 -8.38 -15.30
CA SER A 91 -18.16 -9.44 -16.30
C SER A 91 -18.14 -10.85 -15.71
N SER A 92 -17.68 -11.02 -14.46
CA SER A 92 -17.54 -12.34 -13.83
C SER A 92 -18.71 -12.75 -12.94
N GLY A 93 -19.51 -11.79 -12.46
CA GLY A 93 -20.50 -12.01 -11.41
C GLY A 93 -19.92 -12.19 -10.00
N ALA A 94 -18.61 -12.01 -9.82
CA ALA A 94 -17.95 -12.07 -8.51
C ALA A 94 -18.31 -10.86 -7.63
N LYS A 95 -18.17 -11.04 -6.31
CA LYS A 95 -18.30 -9.95 -5.33
C LYS A 95 -16.96 -9.27 -5.07
N ILE A 96 -17.02 -7.97 -4.81
CA ILE A 96 -15.87 -7.16 -4.37
C ILE A 96 -15.81 -7.16 -2.84
N TYR A 97 -14.65 -7.52 -2.30
CA TYR A 97 -14.34 -7.54 -0.87
C TYR A 97 -13.23 -6.53 -0.60
N ALA A 98 -13.45 -5.63 0.34
CA ALA A 98 -12.45 -4.64 0.75
C ALA A 98 -12.78 -4.14 2.16
N PHE A 99 -11.86 -3.37 2.75
CA PHE A 99 -12.16 -2.63 3.97
C PHE A 99 -13.13 -1.46 3.69
N ASP A 100 -13.78 -0.98 4.75
CA ASP A 100 -14.68 0.17 4.64
C ASP A 100 -13.92 1.46 4.27
N VAL A 101 -14.48 2.24 3.36
CA VAL A 101 -13.95 3.54 2.92
C VAL A 101 -14.80 4.72 3.38
N GLY A 102 -15.95 4.47 4.03
CA GLY A 102 -16.94 5.50 4.35
C GLY A 102 -16.46 6.60 5.30
N ASN A 103 -15.41 6.35 6.09
CA ASN A 103 -14.80 7.32 7.01
C ASN A 103 -13.45 7.87 6.53
N GLN A 104 -13.08 7.61 5.27
CA GLN A 104 -11.80 8.04 4.73
C GLN A 104 -11.73 9.57 4.68
N LEU A 105 -10.60 10.13 5.15
CA LEU A 105 -10.40 11.58 5.11
C LEU A 105 -9.76 11.97 3.78
N TYR A 106 -10.23 13.06 3.19
CA TYR A 106 -9.69 13.56 1.92
C TYR A 106 -8.95 14.89 2.14
N SER A 107 -7.76 15.02 1.55
CA SER A 107 -7.13 16.33 1.35
C SER A 107 -7.75 17.04 0.13
N ALA A 108 -7.75 18.38 0.16
CA ALA A 108 -8.15 19.18 -0.99
C ALA A 108 -7.17 19.04 -2.17
N GLU A 109 -5.89 18.75 -1.87
CA GLU A 109 -4.88 18.37 -2.86
C GLU A 109 -4.94 16.85 -3.07
N GLU A 110 -5.12 16.40 -4.31
CA GLU A 110 -5.01 14.98 -4.65
C GLU A 110 -3.53 14.58 -4.68
N ALA A 111 -3.17 13.52 -3.95
CA ALA A 111 -1.88 12.88 -4.10
C ALA A 111 -1.77 12.27 -5.52
N GLU A 112 -0.56 12.19 -6.08
CA GLU A 112 -0.36 11.70 -7.45
C GLU A 112 -0.81 10.24 -7.65
N GLU A 113 -0.80 9.40 -6.60
CA GLU A 113 -1.37 8.03 -6.62
C GLU A 113 -2.88 8.04 -6.90
N GLY A 114 -3.58 9.09 -6.42
CA GLY A 114 -4.99 9.35 -6.65
C GLY A 114 -5.93 8.36 -5.96
N LEU A 115 -7.04 8.88 -5.43
CA LEU A 115 -8.07 8.06 -4.79
C LEU A 115 -9.23 7.78 -5.75
N ASP A 116 -9.68 6.53 -5.76
CA ASP A 116 -10.96 6.12 -6.33
C ASP A 116 -12.06 6.44 -5.31
N LYS A 117 -12.65 7.63 -5.46
CA LYS A 117 -13.69 8.16 -4.55
C LYS A 117 -15.05 7.50 -4.76
N ASP A 118 -15.25 6.85 -5.91
CA ASP A 118 -16.48 6.14 -6.23
C ASP A 118 -16.39 4.64 -5.86
N PHE A 119 -15.27 4.22 -5.27
CA PHE A 119 -15.07 2.85 -4.82
C PHE A 119 -16.02 2.50 -3.67
N PHE A 120 -16.71 1.36 -3.80
CA PHE A 120 -17.42 0.73 -2.69
C PHE A 120 -17.39 -0.81 -2.87
N PRO A 121 -17.08 -1.57 -1.81
CA PRO A 121 -17.13 -3.02 -1.86
C PRO A 121 -18.56 -3.54 -1.77
N ASP A 122 -18.79 -4.77 -2.26
CA ASP A 122 -20.04 -5.49 -2.03
C ASP A 122 -20.04 -6.16 -0.64
N VAL A 123 -18.85 -6.47 -0.11
CA VAL A 123 -18.63 -7.06 1.21
C VAL A 123 -17.56 -6.26 1.94
N ILE A 124 -17.93 -5.64 3.06
CA ILE A 124 -17.01 -4.93 3.94
C ILE A 124 -16.30 -5.93 4.84
N LEU A 125 -14.98 -5.94 4.76
CA LEU A 125 -14.09 -6.78 5.56
C LEU A 125 -13.63 -6.08 6.84
N LYS A 126 -13.24 -6.89 7.83
CA LYS A 126 -12.61 -6.47 9.09
C LYS A 126 -11.31 -7.23 9.31
N ASN A 127 -10.49 -6.71 10.22
CA ASN A 127 -9.30 -7.42 10.66
C ASN A 127 -9.65 -8.81 11.22
N ASN A 128 -8.87 -9.82 10.84
CA ASN A 128 -9.07 -11.24 11.17
C ASN A 128 -10.32 -11.90 10.56
N ASP A 129 -11.00 -11.25 9.60
CA ASP A 129 -11.96 -11.96 8.77
C ASP A 129 -11.24 -13.02 7.93
N GLU A 130 -12.00 -14.03 7.54
CA GLU A 130 -11.51 -15.15 6.74
C GLU A 130 -12.39 -15.32 5.50
N ILE A 131 -11.75 -15.43 4.33
CA ILE A 131 -12.40 -15.69 3.05
C ILE A 131 -11.97 -17.08 2.59
N LYS A 132 -12.94 -17.97 2.38
CA LYS A 132 -12.69 -19.38 2.06
C LYS A 132 -13.23 -19.76 0.68
N SER A 133 -12.42 -20.51 -0.04
CA SER A 133 -12.84 -21.36 -1.15
C SER A 133 -12.57 -22.83 -0.79
N ASN A 134 -12.77 -23.75 -1.73
CA ASN A 134 -12.52 -25.17 -1.54
C ASN A 134 -11.02 -25.51 -1.41
N ASN A 135 -10.15 -24.68 -2.00
CA ASN A 135 -8.72 -24.97 -2.20
C ASN A 135 -7.77 -23.87 -1.72
N TRP A 136 -8.29 -22.77 -1.18
CA TRP A 136 -7.49 -21.68 -0.62
C TRP A 136 -8.24 -20.94 0.47
N THR A 137 -7.48 -20.35 1.40
CA THR A 137 -8.00 -19.55 2.51
C THR A 137 -7.22 -18.24 2.61
N ILE A 138 -7.94 -17.12 2.59
CA ILE A 138 -7.38 -15.78 2.77
C ILE A 138 -7.74 -15.24 4.15
N ASP A 139 -6.71 -14.92 4.93
CA ASP A 139 -6.79 -14.20 6.19
C ASP A 139 -6.70 -12.68 5.93
N VAL A 140 -7.68 -11.91 6.41
CA VAL A 140 -7.68 -10.45 6.28
C VAL A 140 -6.85 -9.83 7.40
N VAL A 141 -5.89 -8.98 7.03
CA VAL A 141 -4.98 -8.32 7.97
C VAL A 141 -5.09 -6.81 7.78
N HIS A 142 -5.72 -6.11 8.72
CA HIS A 142 -5.82 -4.66 8.66
C HIS A 142 -4.47 -4.00 8.96
N THR A 143 -3.98 -3.23 8.00
CA THR A 143 -2.66 -2.61 8.00
C THR A 143 -2.77 -1.12 7.66
N PRO A 144 -3.48 -0.31 8.49
CA PRO A 144 -3.60 1.11 8.26
C PRO A 144 -2.23 1.78 8.33
N GLY A 145 -2.09 2.89 7.60
CA GLY A 145 -0.89 3.73 7.65
C GLY A 145 -0.61 4.39 6.31
N HIS A 146 -0.51 3.61 5.23
CA HIS A 146 -0.48 4.14 3.86
C HIS A 146 -1.81 4.86 3.55
N LEU A 147 -2.92 4.13 3.74
CA LEU A 147 -4.28 4.64 3.87
C LEU A 147 -4.95 4.02 5.09
N SER A 148 -6.02 4.64 5.59
CA SER A 148 -6.76 4.14 6.76
C SER A 148 -7.51 2.83 6.48
N ASN A 149 -7.91 2.62 5.22
CA ASN A 149 -8.62 1.44 4.74
C ASN A 149 -7.70 0.32 4.23
N HIS A 150 -6.37 0.46 4.33
CA HIS A 150 -5.46 -0.51 3.75
C HIS A 150 -5.52 -1.86 4.49
N ILE A 151 -5.73 -2.94 3.74
CA ILE A 151 -5.66 -4.33 4.22
C ILE A 151 -4.65 -5.14 3.41
N CYS A 152 -3.95 -6.05 4.07
CA CYS A 152 -3.19 -7.13 3.46
C CYS A 152 -4.02 -8.42 3.45
N PHE A 153 -3.72 -9.31 2.49
CA PHE A 153 -4.38 -10.61 2.37
C PHE A 153 -3.38 -11.73 2.59
N GLY A 154 -3.60 -12.59 3.58
CA GLY A 154 -2.73 -13.73 3.91
C GLY A 154 -3.23 -15.03 3.32
N LEU A 155 -2.54 -15.61 2.33
CA LEU A 155 -2.81 -16.95 1.84
C LEU A 155 -2.21 -17.99 2.80
N ARG A 156 -3.08 -18.69 3.53
CA ARG A 156 -2.69 -19.59 4.61
C ARG A 156 -1.91 -20.80 4.12
N GLU A 157 -2.31 -21.38 3.00
CA GLU A 157 -1.75 -22.61 2.44
C GLU A 157 -0.27 -22.45 2.06
N GLU A 158 0.14 -21.24 1.65
CA GLU A 158 1.52 -20.94 1.26
C GLU A 158 2.28 -20.08 2.28
N LYS A 159 1.62 -19.65 3.37
CA LYS A 159 2.13 -18.65 4.31
C LYS A 159 2.63 -17.39 3.59
N ALA A 160 1.81 -16.90 2.68
CA ALA A 160 2.12 -15.77 1.80
C ALA A 160 1.26 -14.58 2.19
N LEU A 161 1.82 -13.37 2.22
CA LEU A 161 1.06 -12.14 2.49
C LEU A 161 1.13 -11.21 1.28
N PHE A 162 -0.02 -10.87 0.72
CA PHE A 162 -0.17 -9.82 -0.30
C PHE A 162 -0.21 -8.47 0.41
N THR A 163 0.87 -7.70 0.28
CA THR A 163 1.11 -6.52 1.12
C THR A 163 0.55 -5.23 0.56
N GLY A 164 -0.02 -5.26 -0.65
CA GLY A 164 -0.45 -4.04 -1.33
C GLY A 164 0.71 -3.04 -1.40
N ASP A 165 0.41 -1.82 -0.96
CA ASP A 165 1.35 -0.71 -0.91
C ASP A 165 1.87 -0.42 0.51
N HIS A 166 1.46 -1.21 1.50
CA HIS A 166 1.96 -1.07 2.86
C HIS A 166 3.48 -1.37 2.96
N VAL A 167 3.91 -2.43 2.26
CA VAL A 167 5.32 -2.83 2.15
C VAL A 167 5.57 -3.20 0.70
N MET A 168 6.49 -2.50 0.04
CA MET A 168 6.80 -2.69 -1.38
C MET A 168 8.24 -3.20 -1.59
N GLY A 169 8.45 -4.03 -2.61
CA GLY A 169 9.76 -4.66 -2.89
C GLY A 169 10.77 -3.76 -3.62
N TRP A 170 10.42 -2.50 -3.90
CA TRP A 170 11.22 -1.59 -4.74
C TRP A 170 11.47 -0.21 -4.11
N SER A 171 10.59 0.23 -3.21
CA SER A 171 10.65 1.55 -2.56
C SER A 171 9.95 1.51 -1.19
N THR A 172 10.10 2.58 -0.42
CA THR A 172 9.33 2.81 0.80
C THR A 172 7.96 3.39 0.46
N THR A 173 6.91 2.98 1.17
CA THR A 173 5.54 3.47 0.95
C THR A 173 5.40 4.99 1.16
N LEU A 174 4.52 5.65 0.40
CA LEU A 174 4.11 7.02 0.69
C LEU A 174 3.14 7.02 1.87
N ILE A 175 3.30 7.94 2.82
CA ILE A 175 2.35 8.13 3.92
C ILE A 175 1.86 9.57 3.86
N SER A 176 0.56 9.74 3.64
CA SER A 176 -0.02 10.97 3.11
C SER A 176 -1.22 11.42 3.95
N PRO A 177 -1.03 12.26 4.98
CA PRO A 177 -2.12 12.77 5.82
C PRO A 177 -3.12 13.64 5.02
N PRO A 178 -4.41 13.68 5.37
CA PRO A 178 -4.96 13.29 6.66
C PRO A 178 -5.32 11.80 6.81
N ASP A 179 -5.40 11.05 5.70
CA ASP A 179 -5.78 9.64 5.78
C ASP A 179 -4.60 8.73 6.12
N GLY A 180 -3.45 8.97 5.48
CA GLY A 180 -2.21 8.29 5.80
C GLY A 180 -1.67 8.73 7.17
N SER A 181 -1.21 7.77 7.97
CA SER A 181 -0.80 7.95 9.36
C SER A 181 0.50 7.20 9.65
N MET A 182 1.55 7.93 10.03
CA MET A 182 2.84 7.33 10.39
C MET A 182 2.74 6.48 11.66
N GLN A 183 1.89 6.87 12.60
CA GLN A 183 1.67 6.11 13.83
C GLN A 183 1.00 4.76 13.54
N ASP A 184 -0.04 4.76 12.71
CA ASP A 184 -0.72 3.52 12.33
C ASP A 184 0.19 2.64 11.48
N TYR A 185 1.00 3.24 10.61
CA TYR A 185 2.03 2.53 9.86
C TYR A 185 3.00 1.79 10.80
N TYR A 186 3.50 2.44 11.85
CA TYR A 186 4.39 1.80 12.82
C TYR A 186 3.68 0.68 13.58
N ASN A 187 2.43 0.88 13.98
CA ASN A 187 1.64 -0.14 14.66
C ASN A 187 1.45 -1.38 13.75
N SER A 188 1.14 -1.15 12.48
CA SER A 188 0.98 -2.19 11.46
C SER A 188 2.28 -2.94 11.20
N LEU A 189 3.42 -2.26 11.03
CA LEU A 189 4.73 -2.91 10.90
C LEU A 189 5.06 -3.77 12.13
N ASN A 190 4.80 -3.26 13.34
CA ASN A 190 5.01 -4.02 14.57
C ASN A 190 4.15 -5.28 14.64
N MET A 191 2.88 -5.19 14.26
CA MET A 191 2.00 -6.36 14.16
C MET A 191 2.52 -7.34 13.10
N MET A 192 2.91 -6.87 11.92
CA MET A 192 3.41 -7.73 10.84
C MET A 192 4.69 -8.48 11.24
N MET A 193 5.55 -7.91 12.10
CA MET A 193 6.72 -8.61 12.66
C MET A 193 6.37 -9.81 13.54
N THR A 194 5.13 -9.91 14.04
CA THR A 194 4.68 -11.03 14.87
C THR A 194 4.10 -12.19 14.05
N ARG A 195 3.90 -11.99 12.75
CA ARG A 195 3.36 -13.00 11.84
C ARG A 195 4.45 -13.99 11.41
N ASP A 196 4.03 -15.21 11.05
CA ASP A 196 4.93 -16.28 10.60
C ASP A 196 4.89 -16.52 9.07
N ASP A 197 4.51 -15.49 8.32
CA ASP A 197 4.52 -15.50 6.85
C ASP A 197 5.94 -15.76 6.33
N LYS A 198 6.04 -16.59 5.29
CA LYS A 198 7.31 -16.95 4.65
C LYS A 198 7.73 -15.96 3.57
N ARG A 199 6.77 -15.33 2.90
CA ARG A 199 7.04 -14.43 1.78
C ARG A 199 5.99 -13.35 1.67
N TYR A 200 6.40 -12.14 1.30
CA TYR A 200 5.47 -11.08 0.93
C TYR A 200 5.43 -10.87 -0.57
N TYR A 201 4.22 -10.58 -1.06
CA TYR A 201 3.90 -10.32 -2.45
C TYR A 201 3.32 -8.90 -2.55
N PRO A 202 4.19 -7.89 -2.71
CA PRO A 202 3.73 -6.52 -2.90
C PRO A 202 3.04 -6.37 -4.25
N THR A 203 2.14 -5.39 -4.38
CA THR A 203 1.55 -5.06 -5.69
C THR A 203 2.63 -4.57 -6.66
N HIS A 204 3.58 -3.78 -6.15
CA HIS A 204 4.69 -3.24 -6.94
C HIS A 204 6.03 -3.90 -6.59
N GLY A 205 6.76 -4.26 -7.64
CA GLY A 205 8.12 -4.81 -7.54
C GLY A 205 8.16 -6.31 -7.22
N LEU A 206 9.32 -6.73 -6.72
CA LEU A 206 9.64 -8.14 -6.50
C LEU A 206 9.08 -8.67 -5.18
N PRO A 207 8.84 -9.99 -5.08
CA PRO A 207 8.55 -10.64 -3.82
C PRO A 207 9.64 -10.41 -2.76
N ILE A 208 9.25 -10.40 -1.49
CA ILE A 208 10.15 -10.25 -0.35
C ILE A 208 10.32 -11.61 0.32
N GLU A 209 11.49 -12.22 0.12
CA GLU A 209 11.84 -13.56 0.58
C GLU A 209 12.12 -13.66 2.09
N ASN A 210 12.47 -12.55 2.74
CA ASN A 210 12.78 -12.50 4.17
C ASN A 210 11.93 -11.42 4.86
N PRO A 211 10.62 -11.66 5.07
CA PRO A 211 9.69 -10.64 5.57
C PRO A 211 10.11 -9.98 6.87
N LEU A 212 10.53 -10.76 7.88
CA LEU A 212 10.91 -10.23 9.19
C LEU A 212 12.09 -9.25 9.10
N SER A 213 13.15 -9.63 8.38
CA SER A 213 14.32 -8.77 8.19
C SER A 213 13.95 -7.53 7.38
N PHE A 214 13.10 -7.66 6.37
CA PHE A 214 12.64 -6.53 5.56
C PHE A 214 11.87 -5.52 6.42
N ILE A 215 10.86 -5.96 7.18
CA ILE A 215 10.05 -5.09 8.04
C ILE A 215 10.91 -4.40 9.09
N LYS A 216 11.84 -5.12 9.73
CA LYS A 216 12.77 -4.51 10.70
C LYS A 216 13.56 -3.39 10.07
N ASN A 217 14.15 -3.62 8.90
CA ASN A 217 14.89 -2.59 8.18
C ASN A 217 14.00 -1.42 7.76
N THR A 218 12.75 -1.68 7.33
CA THR A 218 11.77 -0.64 7.01
C THR A 218 11.45 0.21 8.24
N LEU A 219 11.18 -0.41 9.39
CA LEU A 219 10.87 0.29 10.63
C LEU A 219 12.08 1.10 11.12
N GLU A 220 13.27 0.51 11.12
CA GLU A 220 14.53 1.19 11.49
C GLU A 220 14.79 2.39 10.59
N HIS A 221 14.57 2.27 9.28
CA HIS A 221 14.71 3.39 8.34
C HIS A 221 13.74 4.54 8.64
N ARG A 222 12.50 4.22 9.06
CA ARG A 222 11.54 5.27 9.43
C ARG A 222 11.87 5.90 10.78
N LEU A 223 12.34 5.11 11.74
CA LEU A 223 12.77 5.62 13.04
C LEU A 223 14.03 6.48 12.91
N SER A 224 14.96 6.15 12.00
CA SER A 224 16.11 7.01 11.72
C SER A 224 15.64 8.35 11.12
N ARG A 225 14.60 8.34 10.31
CA ARG A 225 13.97 9.57 9.78
C ARG A 225 13.36 10.43 10.89
N ASP A 226 12.69 9.83 11.87
CA ASP A 226 12.25 10.55 13.09
C ASP A 226 13.47 11.25 13.71
N GLN A 227 14.57 10.52 13.97
CA GLN A 227 15.78 11.10 14.59
C GLN A 227 16.42 12.22 13.76
N GLU A 228 16.47 12.10 12.43
CA GLU A 228 16.98 13.16 11.55
C GLU A 228 16.16 14.45 11.67
N ILE A 229 14.82 14.35 11.67
CA ILE A 229 13.93 15.50 11.85
C ILE A 229 14.13 16.13 13.24
N MET A 230 14.17 15.29 14.27
CA MET A 230 14.37 15.72 15.64
C MET A 230 15.71 16.44 15.82
N HIS A 231 16.79 15.94 15.20
CA HIS A 231 18.10 16.56 15.21
C HIS A 231 18.12 17.89 14.43
N ALA A 232 17.49 17.95 13.26
CA ALA A 232 17.38 19.18 12.48
C ALA A 232 16.70 20.33 13.25
N LEU A 233 15.79 20.00 14.16
CA LEU A 233 15.04 20.97 14.98
C LEU A 233 15.75 21.38 16.29
N GLU A 234 16.96 20.90 16.56
CA GLU A 234 17.70 21.24 17.79
C GLU A 234 18.06 22.74 17.83
N GLY A 235 17.39 23.48 18.72
CA GLY A 235 17.56 24.92 18.87
C GLY A 235 17.04 25.74 17.68
N GLN A 236 16.31 25.11 16.75
CA GLN A 236 15.78 25.73 15.53
C GLN A 236 14.26 25.67 15.49
N ARG A 237 13.68 26.47 14.60
CA ARG A 237 12.26 26.45 14.27
C ARG A 237 12.15 26.38 12.75
N TYR A 238 11.61 25.30 12.21
CA TYR A 238 11.59 25.07 10.77
C TYR A 238 10.20 24.72 10.24
N SER A 239 9.95 25.16 9.01
CA SER A 239 8.82 24.67 8.21
C SER A 239 9.17 23.33 7.56
N ILE A 240 8.16 22.63 7.01
CA ILE A 240 8.41 21.40 6.23
C ILE A 240 9.34 21.67 5.04
N LYS A 241 9.20 22.84 4.39
CA LYS A 241 10.04 23.23 3.26
C LYS A 241 11.52 23.29 3.63
N ASP A 242 11.82 23.83 4.82
CA ASP A 242 13.19 23.89 5.33
C ASP A 242 13.72 22.48 5.64
N LEU A 243 12.88 21.64 6.27
CA LEU A 243 13.22 20.26 6.62
C LEU A 243 13.49 19.37 5.40
N ILE A 244 12.77 19.54 4.28
CA ILE A 244 13.06 18.79 3.05
C ILE A 244 14.51 18.97 2.61
N GLY A 245 15.04 20.20 2.65
CA GLY A 245 16.42 20.45 2.23
C GLY A 245 17.48 19.79 3.12
N ILE A 246 17.15 19.58 4.40
CA ILE A 246 18.05 18.99 5.40
C ILE A 246 17.97 17.46 5.37
N VAL A 247 16.75 16.93 5.32
CA VAL A 247 16.42 15.52 5.46
C VAL A 247 16.56 14.79 4.10
N TYR A 248 16.33 15.49 2.99
CA TYR A 248 16.38 14.97 1.62
C TYR A 248 17.28 15.80 0.68
N PRO A 249 18.57 16.03 1.01
CA PRO A 249 19.41 16.99 0.29
C PRO A 249 19.64 16.66 -1.19
N ASN A 250 19.55 15.38 -1.56
CA ASN A 250 19.80 14.88 -2.92
C ASN A 250 18.56 14.30 -3.60
N LEU A 251 17.36 14.56 -3.07
CA LEU A 251 16.13 13.99 -3.63
C LEU A 251 15.75 14.66 -4.95
N ASN A 252 15.36 13.85 -5.93
CA ASN A 252 14.83 14.32 -7.20
C ASN A 252 13.63 15.25 -6.94
N LYS A 253 13.61 16.41 -7.60
CA LYS A 253 12.55 17.42 -7.44
C LYS A 253 11.14 16.85 -7.65
N ASN A 254 10.99 15.87 -8.54
CA ASN A 254 9.70 15.22 -8.80
C ASN A 254 9.16 14.42 -7.61
N LEU A 255 10.00 14.11 -6.61
CA LEU A 255 9.61 13.39 -5.39
C LEU A 255 9.47 14.32 -4.18
N HIS A 256 9.66 15.63 -4.36
CA HIS A 256 9.60 16.58 -3.24
C HIS A 256 8.21 16.64 -2.62
N ASP A 257 7.14 16.55 -3.42
CA ASP A 257 5.77 16.54 -2.91
C ASP A 257 5.48 15.28 -2.09
N ALA A 258 5.86 14.10 -2.58
CA ALA A 258 5.75 12.84 -1.82
C ALA A 258 6.56 12.89 -0.51
N ALA A 259 7.77 13.44 -0.55
CA ALA A 259 8.60 13.60 0.64
C ALA A 259 8.03 14.62 1.63
N ARG A 260 7.46 15.73 1.14
CA ARG A 260 6.77 16.75 1.94
C ARG A 260 5.62 16.14 2.74
N ARG A 261 4.79 15.32 2.07
CA ARG A 261 3.65 14.61 2.66
C ARG A 261 4.10 13.60 3.72
N THR A 262 5.17 12.86 3.42
CA THR A 262 5.76 11.90 4.38
C THR A 262 6.36 12.60 5.60
N ILE A 263 7.07 13.73 5.43
CA ILE A 263 7.58 14.54 6.54
C ILE A 263 6.43 15.04 7.42
N LEU A 264 5.34 15.52 6.81
CA LEU A 264 4.16 15.92 7.58
C LEU A 264 3.65 14.77 8.45
N ALA A 265 3.59 13.55 7.94
CA ALA A 265 3.16 12.37 8.70
C ALA A 265 4.07 12.09 9.91
N HIS A 266 5.40 12.21 9.74
CA HIS A 266 6.35 12.11 10.84
C HIS A 266 6.14 13.22 11.89
N LEU A 267 6.00 14.47 11.44
CA LEU A 267 5.81 15.61 12.34
C LEU A 267 4.51 15.53 13.15
N ILE A 268 3.40 15.16 12.51
CA ILE A 268 2.12 14.92 13.21
C ILE A 268 2.30 13.88 14.32
N ARG A 269 2.98 12.76 14.02
CA ARG A 269 3.24 11.71 15.00
C ARG A 269 4.12 12.21 16.14
N LEU A 270 5.21 12.90 15.85
CA LEU A 270 6.15 13.41 16.85
C LEU A 270 5.52 14.49 17.75
N VAL A 271 4.65 15.34 17.22
CA VAL A 271 3.85 16.29 18.01
C VAL A 271 2.85 15.54 18.89
N ALA A 272 2.16 14.52 18.37
CA ALA A 272 1.23 13.70 19.14
C ALA A 272 1.91 12.93 20.30
N LEU A 273 3.17 12.53 20.12
CA LEU A 273 3.99 11.95 21.19
C LEU A 273 4.51 12.98 22.21
N GLY A 274 4.38 14.27 21.93
CA GLY A 274 4.91 15.34 22.79
C GLY A 274 6.42 15.57 22.67
N GLU A 275 7.05 15.01 21.63
CA GLU A 275 8.49 15.17 21.33
C GLU A 275 8.77 16.51 20.63
N LEU A 276 7.82 16.96 19.81
CA LEU A 276 7.83 18.26 19.13
C LEU A 276 6.62 19.09 19.50
N GLU A 277 6.72 20.39 19.25
CA GLU A 277 5.61 21.33 19.25
C GLU A 277 5.50 22.00 17.88
N SER A 278 4.30 22.49 17.55
CA SER A 278 4.01 23.32 16.39
C SER A 278 3.35 24.62 16.82
N ASP A 279 3.41 25.65 15.98
CA ASP A 279 2.76 26.95 16.19
C ASP A 279 1.22 26.94 16.04
N GLY A 280 0.63 25.75 15.95
CA GLY A 280 -0.80 25.50 15.83
C GLY A 280 -1.09 24.01 15.68
N GLN A 281 -2.26 23.65 15.17
CA GLN A 281 -2.52 22.27 14.73
C GLN A 281 -1.53 21.91 13.61
N PRO A 282 -0.81 20.77 13.70
CA PRO A 282 0.15 20.36 12.69
C PRO A 282 -0.44 20.37 11.28
N SER A 283 0.18 21.15 10.40
CA SER A 283 -0.18 21.23 8.99
C SER A 283 1.05 21.50 8.13
N GLU A 284 0.87 21.56 6.82
CA GLU A 284 1.96 21.81 5.87
C GLU A 284 2.58 23.21 6.00
N SER A 285 1.82 24.17 6.51
CA SER A 285 2.25 25.56 6.72
C SER A 285 2.76 25.84 8.13
N SER A 286 2.69 24.87 9.04
CA SER A 286 3.12 25.03 10.42
C SER A 286 4.64 25.13 10.55
N ILE A 287 5.07 25.82 11.60
CA ILE A 287 6.45 25.84 12.07
C ILE A 287 6.60 24.87 13.23
N TYR A 288 7.58 23.99 13.14
CA TYR A 288 7.86 22.92 14.10
C TYR A 288 9.13 23.21 14.89
N TYR A 289 9.17 22.78 16.15
CA TYR A 289 10.30 22.98 17.05
C TYR A 289 10.33 21.96 18.19
N ARG A 290 11.50 21.75 18.77
CA ARG A 290 11.67 20.92 19.99
C ARG A 290 10.93 21.56 21.16
N LYS A 291 10.28 20.73 21.96
CA LYS A 291 9.75 21.12 23.26
C LYS A 291 10.91 21.55 24.19
N GLN A 292 10.74 22.69 24.87
CA GLN A 292 11.72 23.19 25.85
C GLN A 292 11.64 22.47 27.18
#